data_AF-A0A183CMP5-F1
#
_entry.id   AF-A0A183CMP5-F1
#
_cell.length_a   1.000
_cell.length_b   1.000
_cell.length_c   1.000
_cell.angle_alpha   90.00
_cell.angle_beta   90.00
_cell.angle_gamma   90.00
#
_symmetry.space_group_name_H-M   'P 1'
#
loop_
_entity.id
_entity.type
_entity.pdbx_description
1 polymer ?
#
loop_
_entity_poly.entity_id
_entity_poly.type
_entity_poly.pdbx_seq_one_letter_code
_entity_poly.pdbx_strand_id
1 'polypeptide(L)'
;MIMLKILLHIMVQHVQTVRVAFLHQCAKNNVCPAVYAISDRPPSHRSKLLDAYHNKRTANLQLIDLGEHVVAFALDPQGSRFIQQKLERANPTEKAQLVDALRGHVLELAQHMNGSHVIRKALETIINEILTQVIPLSLHKYGCWVIECVLEHCTHKRLVLEQLHANVATLVTDQYGNHVIQHINSLSLHEYGNLVVQRLLEHCTEQQKRPVLEQLLDNVPTLVMDKYGSFVIQHMVEHGRPEDRERIVRSLQGDIMKHICRKAICNIIEKCLIFGTTEQKNA
;
A
#
# COMPACT_ATOMS: atom_id res chain seq x y z
N MET A 1 -12.27 -12.36 -2.18
CA MET A 1 -11.17 -12.13 -1.19
C MET A 1 -9.86 -12.81 -1.56
N ILE A 2 -9.84 -14.13 -1.81
CA ILE A 2 -8.62 -14.83 -2.28
C ILE A 2 -8.09 -14.23 -3.60
N MET A 3 -8.98 -13.88 -4.54
CA MET A 3 -8.58 -13.21 -5.79
C MET A 3 -7.85 -11.88 -5.59
N LEU A 4 -8.25 -11.05 -4.62
CA LEU A 4 -7.64 -9.73 -4.42
C LEU A 4 -6.25 -9.87 -3.76
N LYS A 5 -6.11 -10.78 -2.78
CA LYS A 5 -4.82 -11.16 -2.22
C LYS A 5 -3.90 -11.78 -3.27
N ILE A 6 -4.41 -12.70 -4.11
CA ILE A 6 -3.64 -13.32 -5.19
C ILE A 6 -3.28 -12.29 -6.28
N LEU A 7 -4.19 -11.39 -6.67
CA LEU A 7 -3.89 -10.32 -7.64
C LEU A 7 -2.87 -9.33 -7.08
N LEU A 8 -3.03 -8.82 -5.86
CA LEU A 8 -2.03 -7.92 -5.26
C LEU A 8 -0.69 -8.62 -5.02
N HIS A 9 -0.69 -9.87 -4.55
CA HIS A 9 0.53 -10.62 -4.27
C HIS A 9 1.27 -11.02 -5.56
N ILE A 10 0.57 -11.55 -6.58
CA ILE A 10 1.14 -11.84 -7.90
C ILE A 10 1.70 -10.57 -8.53
N MET A 11 1.05 -9.42 -8.34
CA MET A 11 1.46 -8.17 -8.97
C MET A 11 2.57 -7.43 -8.26
N VAL A 12 2.63 -7.43 -6.92
CA VAL A 12 3.78 -6.84 -6.21
C VAL A 12 5.03 -7.68 -6.42
N GLN A 13 4.92 -9.02 -6.38
CA GLN A 13 6.03 -9.93 -6.67
C GLN A 13 6.48 -9.80 -8.13
N HIS A 14 5.58 -9.73 -9.13
CA HIS A 14 5.99 -9.56 -10.52
C HIS A 14 6.47 -8.15 -10.86
N VAL A 15 5.90 -7.07 -10.33
CA VAL A 15 6.38 -5.71 -10.64
C VAL A 15 7.76 -5.45 -10.02
N GLN A 16 8.07 -5.97 -8.82
CA GLN A 16 9.41 -5.87 -8.24
C GLN A 16 10.41 -6.83 -8.91
N THR A 17 10.02 -8.07 -9.20
CA THR A 17 10.90 -9.07 -9.84
C THR A 17 11.18 -8.74 -11.30
N VAL A 18 10.18 -8.26 -12.06
CA VAL A 18 10.40 -7.79 -13.44
C VAL A 18 11.29 -6.57 -13.44
N ARG A 19 11.11 -5.59 -12.53
CA ARG A 19 11.97 -4.39 -12.53
C ARG A 19 13.42 -4.67 -12.10
N VAL A 20 13.65 -5.60 -11.17
CA VAL A 20 15.01 -6.01 -10.75
C VAL A 20 15.66 -6.93 -11.77
N ALA A 21 14.94 -7.91 -12.34
CA ALA A 21 15.47 -8.74 -13.43
C ALA A 21 15.77 -7.90 -14.69
N PHE A 22 14.92 -6.92 -15.01
CA PHE A 22 15.09 -5.99 -16.14
C PHE A 22 16.30 -5.07 -15.96
N LEU A 23 16.55 -4.55 -14.75
CA LEU A 23 17.75 -3.75 -14.45
C LEU A 23 19.03 -4.60 -14.45
N HIS A 24 18.98 -5.82 -13.91
CA HIS A 24 20.14 -6.72 -13.88
C HIS A 24 20.54 -7.24 -15.27
N GLN A 25 19.57 -7.46 -16.16
CA GLN A 25 19.80 -7.90 -17.54
C GLN A 25 20.36 -6.75 -18.41
N CYS A 26 19.85 -5.53 -18.25
CA CYS A 26 20.36 -4.34 -18.95
C CYS A 26 21.79 -3.98 -18.52
N ALA A 27 22.12 -4.14 -17.24
CA ALA A 27 23.47 -3.87 -16.72
C ALA A 27 24.53 -4.89 -17.19
N LYS A 28 24.13 -6.14 -17.50
CA LYS A 28 25.06 -7.20 -17.94
C LYS A 28 25.35 -7.20 -19.44
N ASN A 29 24.43 -6.76 -20.28
CA ASN A 29 24.54 -7.02 -21.73
C ASN A 29 24.79 -5.81 -22.62
N ASN A 30 24.81 -4.56 -22.11
CA ASN A 30 25.08 -3.35 -22.90
C ASN A 30 24.30 -3.25 -24.24
N VAL A 31 23.15 -3.91 -24.31
CA VAL A 31 22.25 -3.98 -25.46
C VAL A 31 20.91 -3.43 -25.01
N CYS A 32 20.43 -2.42 -25.71
CA CYS A 32 19.06 -1.94 -25.60
C CYS A 32 18.16 -2.95 -26.34
N PRO A 33 17.34 -3.79 -25.69
CA PRO A 33 16.57 -4.78 -26.41
C PRO A 33 15.20 -4.17 -26.73
N ALA A 34 15.13 -3.49 -27.88
CA ALA A 34 14.00 -3.76 -28.75
C ALA A 34 14.03 -5.26 -29.05
N VAL A 35 12.89 -5.94 -28.97
CA VAL A 35 12.71 -7.34 -29.36
C VAL A 35 13.22 -8.38 -28.35
N TYR A 36 12.48 -8.57 -27.26
CA TYR A 36 12.15 -9.95 -26.86
C TYR A 36 10.73 -10.22 -27.37
N ALA A 37 10.67 -10.81 -28.57
CA ALA A 37 9.47 -11.36 -29.15
C ALA A 37 8.96 -12.50 -28.24
N ILE A 38 8.03 -12.17 -27.34
CA ILE A 38 7.21 -13.15 -26.66
C ILE A 38 6.09 -13.52 -27.65
N SER A 39 6.36 -14.61 -28.38
CA SER A 39 5.49 -15.35 -29.30
C SER A 39 4.75 -14.56 -30.39
N ASP A 40 5.22 -14.72 -31.63
CA ASP A 40 4.35 -14.86 -32.81
C ASP A 40 3.47 -16.12 -32.67
N ARG A 41 2.61 -16.18 -31.66
CA ARG A 41 1.39 -17.00 -31.78
C ARG A 41 0.38 -16.09 -32.47
N PRO A 42 -0.07 -16.39 -33.69
CA PRO A 42 -1.21 -15.68 -34.25
C PRO A 42 -2.36 -15.80 -33.24
N PRO A 43 -3.06 -14.70 -32.89
CA PRO A 43 -4.16 -14.78 -31.93
C PRO A 43 -5.13 -15.85 -32.44
N SER A 44 -5.21 -16.96 -31.73
CA SER A 44 -6.12 -18.04 -32.07
C SER A 44 -7.53 -17.50 -31.84
N HIS A 45 -8.15 -17.07 -32.93
CA HIS A 45 -9.43 -16.36 -33.12
C HIS A 45 -9.24 -14.89 -33.48
N ARG A 46 -9.15 -14.65 -34.79
CA ARG A 46 -9.38 -13.35 -35.42
C ARG A 46 -10.77 -12.85 -34.97
N SER A 47 -10.79 -11.93 -34.01
CA SER A 47 -12.05 -11.40 -33.48
C SER A 47 -12.73 -10.57 -34.56
N LYS A 48 -13.85 -11.07 -35.09
CA LYS A 48 -14.67 -10.35 -36.06
C LYS A 48 -15.13 -8.99 -35.53
N LEU A 49 -15.33 -8.89 -34.22
CA LEU A 49 -15.68 -7.64 -33.54
C LEU A 49 -14.51 -6.65 -33.54
N LEU A 50 -13.29 -7.11 -33.28
CA LEU A 50 -12.11 -6.26 -33.33
C LEU A 50 -11.84 -5.76 -34.76
N ASP A 51 -11.98 -6.64 -35.75
CA ASP A 51 -11.90 -6.26 -37.17
C ASP A 51 -12.97 -5.21 -37.54
N ALA A 52 -14.20 -5.37 -37.06
CA ALA A 52 -15.27 -4.37 -37.26
C ALA A 52 -14.97 -3.04 -36.56
N TYR A 53 -14.35 -3.09 -35.38
CA TYR A 53 -13.92 -1.92 -34.62
C TYR A 53 -12.84 -1.12 -35.35
N HIS A 54 -11.79 -1.78 -35.86
CA HIS A 54 -10.76 -1.12 -36.68
C HIS A 54 -11.35 -0.48 -37.94
N ASN A 55 -12.35 -1.12 -38.55
CA ASN A 55 -13.06 -0.61 -39.72
C ASN A 55 -14.11 0.46 -39.40
N LYS A 56 -14.16 0.97 -38.15
CA LYS A 56 -15.11 1.99 -37.66
C LYS A 56 -16.58 1.62 -37.87
N ARG A 57 -16.91 0.33 -37.89
CA ARG A 57 -18.29 -0.19 -38.07
C ARG A 57 -19.05 -0.34 -36.75
N THR A 58 -18.47 0.10 -35.63
CA THR A 58 -19.00 -0.09 -34.27
C THR A 58 -19.08 1.25 -33.52
N ALA A 59 -19.83 2.21 -34.07
CA ALA A 59 -19.85 3.60 -33.57
C ALA A 59 -20.30 3.77 -32.10
N ASN A 60 -21.03 2.78 -31.55
CA ASN A 60 -21.59 2.82 -30.19
C ASN A 60 -21.15 1.67 -29.30
N LEU A 61 -20.01 1.03 -29.60
CA LEU A 61 -19.50 -0.11 -28.83
C LEU A 61 -19.34 0.24 -27.35
N GLN A 62 -19.92 -0.57 -26.47
CA GLN A 62 -19.79 -0.49 -25.02
C GLN A 62 -18.88 -1.60 -24.48
N LEU A 63 -18.51 -1.49 -23.20
CA LEU A 63 -17.64 -2.47 -22.56
C LEU A 63 -18.32 -3.84 -22.44
N ILE A 64 -19.63 -3.85 -22.15
CA ILE A 64 -20.45 -5.07 -22.06
C ILE A 64 -20.53 -5.83 -23.39
N ASP A 65 -20.45 -5.13 -24.52
CA ASP A 65 -20.54 -5.73 -25.86
C ASP A 65 -19.29 -6.52 -26.24
N LEU A 66 -18.19 -6.36 -25.50
CA LEU A 66 -16.94 -7.06 -25.79
C LEU A 66 -17.04 -8.57 -25.51
N GLY A 67 -17.82 -8.99 -24.51
CA GLY A 67 -18.01 -10.39 -24.15
C GLY A 67 -16.71 -11.21 -24.11
N GLU A 68 -16.65 -12.29 -24.89
CA GLU A 68 -15.47 -13.16 -25.03
C GLU A 68 -14.27 -12.50 -25.73
N HIS A 69 -14.46 -11.35 -26.38
CA HIS A 69 -13.42 -10.64 -27.12
C HIS A 69 -12.59 -9.68 -26.27
N VAL A 70 -12.87 -9.55 -24.97
CA VAL A 70 -12.13 -8.65 -24.06
C VAL A 70 -10.63 -8.86 -24.13
N VAL A 71 -10.15 -10.12 -24.12
CA VAL A 71 -8.72 -10.43 -24.16
C VAL A 71 -8.10 -10.01 -25.49
N ALA A 72 -8.79 -10.28 -26.61
CA ALA A 72 -8.33 -9.86 -27.94
C ALA A 72 -8.21 -8.33 -28.05
N PHE A 73 -9.19 -7.59 -27.51
CA PHE A 73 -9.12 -6.13 -27.44
C PHE A 73 -7.98 -5.66 -26.52
N ALA A 74 -7.77 -6.30 -25.37
CA ALA A 74 -6.72 -5.92 -24.43
C ALA A 74 -5.29 -6.13 -25.00
N LEU A 75 -5.12 -7.13 -25.87
CA LEU A 75 -3.86 -7.38 -26.57
C LEU A 75 -3.67 -6.43 -27.79
N ASP A 76 -4.71 -5.77 -28.28
CA ASP A 76 -4.66 -4.83 -29.40
C ASP A 76 -4.27 -3.39 -28.99
N PRO A 77 -3.48 -2.65 -29.80
CA PRO A 77 -3.13 -1.26 -29.49
C PRO A 77 -4.31 -0.30 -29.41
N GLN A 78 -5.33 -0.43 -30.26
CA GLN A 78 -6.51 0.44 -30.25
C GLN A 78 -7.57 -0.08 -29.28
N GLY A 79 -7.76 -1.40 -29.22
CA GLY A 79 -8.67 -2.07 -28.30
C GLY A 79 -8.29 -1.84 -26.83
N SER A 80 -7.01 -1.88 -26.49
CA SER A 80 -6.54 -1.63 -25.12
C SER A 80 -6.82 -0.19 -24.69
N ARG A 81 -6.66 0.79 -25.59
CA ARG A 81 -7.01 2.20 -25.33
C ARG A 81 -8.51 2.37 -25.16
N PHE A 82 -9.31 1.69 -26.00
CA PHE A 82 -10.77 1.68 -25.87
C PHE A 82 -11.21 1.19 -24.49
N ILE A 83 -10.69 0.03 -24.04
CA ILE A 83 -11.01 -0.53 -22.73
C ILE A 83 -10.62 0.46 -21.62
N GLN A 84 -9.40 1.03 -21.67
CA GLN A 84 -8.93 1.98 -20.66
C GLN A 84 -9.84 3.21 -20.54
N GLN A 85 -10.27 3.79 -21.67
CA GLN A 85 -11.15 4.97 -21.68
C GLN A 85 -12.56 4.65 -21.19
N LYS A 86 -13.12 3.49 -21.59
CA LYS A 86 -14.44 3.07 -21.13
C LYS A 86 -14.45 2.77 -19.64
N LEU A 87 -13.38 2.19 -19.11
CA LEU A 87 -13.28 1.82 -17.71
C LEU A 87 -13.34 3.03 -16.75
N GLU A 88 -12.92 4.22 -17.19
CA GLU A 88 -12.99 5.46 -16.39
C GLU A 88 -14.42 5.88 -16.06
N ARG A 89 -15.37 5.56 -16.95
CA ARG A 89 -16.79 5.95 -16.83
C ARG A 89 -17.70 4.76 -16.62
N ALA A 90 -17.14 3.56 -16.51
CA ALA A 90 -17.89 2.33 -16.37
C ALA A 90 -18.61 2.27 -15.02
N ASN A 91 -19.82 1.73 -15.02
CA ASN A 91 -20.55 1.45 -13.80
C ASN A 91 -19.98 0.18 -13.09
N PRO A 92 -20.35 -0.09 -11.82
CA PRO A 92 -19.82 -1.23 -11.08
C PRO A 92 -20.04 -2.59 -11.78
N THR A 93 -21.18 -2.78 -12.46
CA THR A 93 -21.49 -4.01 -13.19
C THR A 93 -20.54 -4.22 -14.37
N GLU A 94 -20.32 -3.18 -15.18
CA GLU A 94 -19.38 -3.22 -16.30
C GLU A 94 -17.95 -3.49 -15.85
N LYS A 95 -17.51 -2.85 -14.75
CA LYS A 95 -16.19 -3.12 -14.14
C LYS A 95 -16.08 -4.58 -13.70
N ALA A 96 -17.11 -5.12 -13.03
CA ALA A 96 -17.12 -6.50 -12.56
C ALA A 96 -17.05 -7.50 -13.72
N GLN A 97 -17.82 -7.28 -14.79
CA GLN A 97 -17.78 -8.08 -16.01
C GLN A 97 -16.40 -8.04 -16.67
N LEU A 98 -15.77 -6.87 -16.76
CA LEU A 98 -14.41 -6.76 -17.28
C LEU A 98 -13.43 -7.56 -16.43
N VAL A 99 -13.48 -7.42 -15.11
CA VAL A 99 -12.58 -8.16 -14.20
C VAL A 99 -12.77 -9.67 -14.32
N ASP A 100 -14.02 -10.13 -14.49
CA ASP A 100 -14.32 -11.54 -14.72
C ASP A 100 -13.78 -12.03 -16.07
N ALA A 101 -13.94 -11.25 -17.14
CA ALA A 101 -13.41 -11.56 -18.46
C ALA A 101 -11.86 -11.58 -18.53
N LEU A 102 -11.19 -10.84 -17.63
CA LEU A 102 -9.73 -10.87 -17.50
C LEU A 102 -9.24 -12.07 -16.67
N ARG A 103 -10.13 -12.79 -15.97
CA ARG A 103 -9.77 -13.95 -15.16
C ARG A 103 -9.15 -15.04 -16.06
N GLY A 104 -8.08 -15.66 -15.59
CA GLY A 104 -7.34 -16.68 -16.35
C GLY A 104 -6.27 -16.11 -17.29
N HIS A 105 -6.36 -14.83 -17.67
CA HIS A 105 -5.43 -14.19 -18.62
C HIS A 105 -4.55 -13.10 -17.98
N VAL A 106 -4.64 -12.88 -16.67
CA VAL A 106 -3.95 -11.80 -15.96
C VAL A 106 -2.44 -11.81 -16.21
N LEU A 107 -1.79 -12.98 -16.13
CA LEU A 107 -0.34 -13.10 -16.29
C LEU A 107 0.10 -12.81 -17.73
N GLU A 108 -0.61 -13.37 -18.70
CA GLU A 108 -0.40 -13.12 -20.13
C GLU A 108 -0.52 -11.62 -20.44
N LEU A 109 -1.61 -11.00 -19.99
CA LEU A 109 -1.87 -9.58 -20.22
C LEU A 109 -0.83 -8.70 -19.52
N ALA A 110 -0.44 -9.03 -18.29
CA ALA A 110 0.58 -8.27 -17.55
C ALA A 110 1.96 -8.29 -18.23
N GLN A 111 2.28 -9.34 -19.00
CA GLN A 111 3.52 -9.47 -19.77
C GLN A 111 3.41 -8.90 -21.19
N HIS A 112 2.22 -8.45 -21.61
CA HIS A 112 1.98 -7.90 -22.93
C HIS A 112 2.13 -6.37 -22.96
N MET A 113 2.70 -5.85 -24.06
CA MET A 113 2.92 -4.41 -24.25
C MET A 113 1.63 -3.58 -24.13
N ASN A 114 0.50 -4.09 -24.63
CA ASN A 114 -0.80 -3.42 -24.54
C ASN A 114 -1.63 -3.88 -23.32
N GLY A 115 -1.60 -5.20 -23.02
CA GLY A 115 -2.44 -5.79 -21.99
C GLY A 115 -2.12 -5.27 -20.59
N SER A 116 -0.84 -4.96 -20.34
CA SER A 116 -0.38 -4.43 -19.05
C SER A 116 -1.01 -3.09 -18.69
N HIS A 117 -1.38 -2.28 -19.69
CA HIS A 117 -2.11 -1.03 -19.47
C HIS A 117 -3.55 -1.28 -19.03
N VAL A 118 -4.23 -2.28 -19.61
CA VAL A 118 -5.58 -2.67 -19.20
C VAL A 118 -5.58 -3.19 -17.76
N ILE A 119 -4.64 -4.09 -17.42
CA ILE A 119 -4.50 -4.63 -16.07
C ILE A 119 -4.25 -3.50 -15.05
N ARG A 120 -3.29 -2.61 -15.33
CA ARG A 120 -3.01 -1.45 -14.47
C ARG A 120 -4.25 -0.57 -14.26
N LYS A 121 -4.95 -0.21 -15.34
CA LYS A 121 -6.13 0.66 -15.27
C LYS A 121 -7.27 0.01 -14.47
N ALA A 122 -7.47 -1.30 -14.63
CA ALA A 122 -8.47 -2.04 -13.86
C ALA A 122 -8.16 -1.99 -12.35
N LEU A 123 -6.90 -2.14 -11.96
CA LEU A 123 -6.51 -2.08 -10.55
C LEU A 123 -6.60 -0.67 -9.98
N GLU A 124 -6.14 0.34 -10.72
CA GLU A 124 -6.30 1.74 -10.32
C GLU A 124 -7.79 2.03 -10.05
N THR A 125 -8.68 1.53 -10.91
CA THR A 125 -10.13 1.70 -10.76
C THR A 125 -10.66 1.02 -9.49
N ILE A 126 -10.24 -0.22 -9.21
CA ILE A 126 -10.64 -0.96 -8.00
C ILE A 126 -10.09 -0.28 -6.74
N ILE A 127 -8.82 0.12 -6.75
CA ILE A 127 -8.18 0.79 -5.62
C ILE A 127 -8.89 2.11 -5.34
N ASN A 128 -9.19 2.92 -6.37
CA ASN A 128 -9.91 4.17 -6.19
C ASN A 128 -11.29 3.97 -5.57
N GLU A 129 -12.00 2.90 -5.94
CA GLU A 129 -13.27 2.54 -5.30
C GLU A 129 -13.09 2.19 -3.82
N ILE A 130 -12.09 1.38 -3.48
CA ILE A 130 -11.72 1.06 -2.09
C ILE A 130 -11.37 2.34 -1.29
N LEU A 131 -10.63 3.27 -1.89
CA LEU A 131 -10.22 4.51 -1.25
C LEU A 131 -11.41 5.43 -0.87
N THR A 132 -12.57 5.28 -1.53
CA THR A 132 -13.80 5.99 -1.13
C THR A 132 -14.50 5.37 0.08
N GLN A 133 -14.11 4.16 0.49
CA GLN A 133 -14.77 3.36 1.52
C GLN A 133 -13.81 2.94 2.65
N VAL A 134 -12.72 3.68 2.89
CA VAL A 134 -11.68 3.27 3.86
C VAL A 134 -12.24 3.02 5.25
N ILE A 135 -13.05 3.94 5.80
CA ILE A 135 -13.60 3.79 7.15
C ILE A 135 -14.66 2.67 7.22
N PRO A 136 -15.69 2.62 6.37
CA PRO A 136 -16.65 1.51 6.36
C PRO A 136 -15.98 0.14 6.21
N LEU A 137 -14.96 0.03 5.33
CA LEU A 137 -14.24 -1.24 5.16
C LEU A 137 -13.39 -1.57 6.38
N SER A 138 -12.73 -0.60 7.01
CA SER A 138 -11.92 -0.85 8.21
C SER A 138 -12.74 -1.38 9.39
N LEU A 139 -14.02 -0.97 9.49
CA LEU A 139 -14.97 -1.42 10.53
C LEU A 139 -15.72 -2.71 10.15
N HIS A 140 -15.36 -3.36 9.04
CA HIS A 140 -16.07 -4.52 8.53
C HIS A 140 -15.23 -5.80 8.65
N LYS A 141 -15.86 -6.91 9.09
CA LYS A 141 -15.25 -8.23 9.33
C LYS A 141 -14.29 -8.72 8.24
N TYR A 142 -14.63 -8.42 6.99
CA TYR A 142 -13.87 -8.82 5.80
C TYR A 142 -13.16 -7.63 5.14
N GLY A 143 -13.66 -6.42 5.37
CA GLY A 143 -13.14 -5.21 4.73
C GLY A 143 -11.81 -4.77 5.34
N CYS A 144 -11.62 -5.01 6.65
CA CYS A 144 -10.39 -4.65 7.35
C CYS A 144 -9.16 -5.29 6.70
N TRP A 145 -9.26 -6.57 6.32
CA TRP A 145 -8.20 -7.29 5.60
C TRP A 145 -7.87 -6.71 4.22
N VAL A 146 -8.84 -6.06 3.57
CA VAL A 146 -8.61 -5.37 2.29
C VAL A 146 -7.82 -4.09 2.53
N ILE A 147 -8.18 -3.33 3.58
CA ILE A 147 -7.46 -2.10 3.95
C ILE A 147 -6.03 -2.41 4.39
N GLU A 148 -5.83 -3.46 5.20
CA GLU A 148 -4.48 -3.95 5.55
C GLU A 148 -3.68 -4.29 4.29
N CYS A 149 -4.29 -5.00 3.33
CA CYS A 149 -3.62 -5.34 2.08
C CYS A 149 -3.21 -4.10 1.28
N VAL A 150 -4.05 -3.05 1.23
CA VAL A 150 -3.73 -1.77 0.61
C VAL A 150 -2.58 -1.07 1.33
N LEU A 151 -2.59 -1.05 2.68
CA LEU A 151 -1.54 -0.47 3.50
C LEU A 151 -0.20 -1.20 3.36
N GLU A 152 -0.21 -2.50 3.09
CA GLU A 152 1.00 -3.29 2.94
C GLU A 152 1.57 -3.16 1.51
N HIS A 153 0.72 -3.27 0.49
CA HIS A 153 1.14 -3.54 -0.89
C HIS A 153 0.92 -2.39 -1.88
N CYS A 154 0.05 -1.43 -1.59
CA CYS A 154 -0.27 -0.36 -2.54
C CYS A 154 0.59 0.89 -2.29
N THR A 155 0.72 1.71 -3.33
CA THR A 155 1.39 3.03 -3.26
C THR A 155 0.50 4.10 -2.59
N HIS A 156 -0.81 3.88 -2.49
CA HIS A 156 -1.80 4.82 -1.98
C HIS A 156 -1.91 4.87 -0.45
N LYS A 157 -0.91 4.36 0.28
CA LYS A 157 -0.92 4.27 1.75
C LYS A 157 -1.25 5.61 2.41
N ARG A 158 -0.71 6.71 1.88
CA ARG A 158 -0.96 8.06 2.38
C ARG A 158 -2.45 8.39 2.50
N LEU A 159 -3.24 8.16 1.45
CA LEU A 159 -4.67 8.49 1.42
C LEU A 159 -5.48 7.66 2.42
N VAL A 160 -5.06 6.40 2.64
CA VAL A 160 -5.64 5.53 3.66
C VAL A 160 -5.28 6.06 5.05
N LEU A 161 -3.99 6.32 5.30
CA LEU A 161 -3.47 6.79 6.59
C LEU A 161 -4.08 8.13 7.01
N GLU A 162 -4.29 9.06 6.07
CA GLU A 162 -4.97 10.35 6.33
C GLU A 162 -6.40 10.15 6.84
N GLN A 163 -7.16 9.23 6.21
CA GLN A 163 -8.53 8.92 6.65
C GLN A 163 -8.56 8.20 8.00
N LEU A 164 -7.65 7.25 8.22
CA LEU A 164 -7.55 6.53 9.48
C LEU A 164 -7.13 7.46 10.63
N HIS A 165 -6.18 8.37 10.39
CA HIS A 165 -5.75 9.39 11.36
C HIS A 165 -6.93 10.24 11.85
N ALA A 166 -7.83 10.65 10.95
CA ALA A 166 -9.01 11.43 11.30
C ALA A 166 -10.05 10.64 12.13
N ASN A 167 -9.96 9.30 12.17
CA ASN A 167 -10.99 8.42 12.74
C ASN A 167 -10.45 7.42 13.79
N VAL A 168 -9.25 7.65 14.34
CA VAL A 168 -8.58 6.73 15.27
C VAL A 168 -9.46 6.35 16.47
N ALA A 169 -10.18 7.31 17.06
CA ALA A 169 -11.02 7.06 18.23
C ALA A 169 -12.12 6.01 17.96
N THR A 170 -12.77 6.10 16.79
CA THR A 170 -13.77 5.12 16.35
C THR A 170 -13.12 3.78 16.04
N LEU A 171 -11.98 3.80 15.34
CA LEU A 171 -11.33 2.57 14.88
C LEU A 171 -10.79 1.73 16.04
N VAL A 172 -10.19 2.35 17.06
CA VAL A 172 -9.56 1.62 18.17
C VAL A 172 -10.58 0.99 19.13
N THR A 173 -11.81 1.51 19.16
CA THR A 173 -12.91 0.93 19.95
C THR A 173 -13.69 -0.15 19.20
N ASP A 174 -13.55 -0.22 17.87
CA ASP A 174 -14.21 -1.21 17.04
C ASP A 174 -13.47 -2.55 17.02
N GLN A 175 -14.24 -3.65 16.97
CA GLN A 175 -13.73 -5.02 16.99
C GLN A 175 -12.89 -5.39 15.75
N TYR A 176 -13.02 -4.69 14.62
CA TYR A 176 -12.24 -4.90 13.39
C TYR A 176 -11.27 -3.75 13.12
N GLY A 177 -11.70 -2.51 13.37
CA GLY A 177 -10.88 -1.32 13.20
C GLY A 177 -9.61 -1.34 14.04
N ASN A 178 -9.64 -1.95 15.23
CA ASN A 178 -8.48 -2.05 16.10
C ASN A 178 -7.34 -2.84 15.43
N HIS A 179 -7.64 -3.86 14.63
CA HIS A 179 -6.65 -4.66 13.92
C HIS A 179 -5.95 -3.84 12.82
N VAL A 180 -6.72 -3.05 12.07
CA VAL A 180 -6.17 -2.16 11.04
C VAL A 180 -5.22 -1.14 11.66
N ILE A 181 -5.63 -0.53 12.78
CA ILE A 181 -4.81 0.45 13.49
C ILE A 181 -3.54 -0.20 14.06
N GLN A 182 -3.65 -1.39 14.66
CA GLN A 182 -2.49 -2.11 15.18
C GLN A 182 -1.52 -2.52 14.07
N HIS A 183 -2.00 -2.87 12.88
CA HIS A 183 -1.14 -3.18 11.74
C HIS A 183 -0.28 -1.97 11.31
N ILE A 184 -0.82 -0.75 11.42
CA ILE A 184 -0.10 0.50 11.11
C ILE A 184 1.05 0.77 12.08
N ASN A 185 1.08 0.13 13.26
CA ASN A 185 2.23 0.25 14.16
C ASN A 185 3.53 -0.21 13.51
N SER A 186 3.46 -1.20 12.61
CA SER A 186 4.61 -1.61 11.79
C SER A 186 5.09 -0.51 10.82
N LEU A 187 4.25 0.51 10.58
CA LEU A 187 4.52 1.71 9.79
C LEU A 187 4.93 2.91 10.65
N SER A 188 5.36 2.72 11.91
CA SER A 188 5.88 3.81 12.75
C SER A 188 7.07 4.57 12.11
N LEU A 189 7.77 3.92 11.18
CA LEU A 189 8.88 4.49 10.40
C LEU A 189 8.40 5.17 9.09
N HIS A 190 7.08 5.27 8.88
CA HIS A 190 6.48 5.86 7.68
C HIS A 190 6.06 7.31 7.93
N GLU A 191 6.22 8.17 6.91
CA GLU A 191 5.93 9.62 6.96
C GLU A 191 4.55 9.99 7.50
N TYR A 192 3.56 9.15 7.22
CA TYR A 192 2.18 9.33 7.69
C TYR A 192 1.79 8.31 8.77
N GLY A 193 2.48 7.16 8.83
CA GLY A 193 2.15 6.09 9.78
C GLY A 193 2.46 6.51 11.21
N ASN A 194 3.60 7.20 11.40
CA ASN A 194 3.98 7.76 12.70
C ASN A 194 2.93 8.72 13.29
N LEU A 195 2.19 9.46 12.45
CA LEU A 195 1.15 10.39 12.90
C LEU A 195 -0.08 9.64 13.42
N VAL A 196 -0.48 8.56 12.73
CA VAL A 196 -1.57 7.67 13.20
C VAL A 196 -1.20 7.05 14.55
N VAL A 197 0.06 6.61 14.71
CA VAL A 197 0.55 6.02 15.97
C VAL A 197 0.55 7.04 17.09
N GLN A 198 1.03 8.27 16.87
CA GLN A 198 0.96 9.34 17.88
C GLN A 198 -0.49 9.61 18.30
N ARG A 199 -1.42 9.72 17.34
CA ARG A 199 -2.84 9.95 17.63
C ARG A 199 -3.47 8.78 18.41
N LEU A 200 -3.04 7.55 18.14
CA LEU A 200 -3.42 6.37 18.92
C LEU A 200 -2.96 6.54 20.38
N LEU A 201 -1.69 6.89 20.60
CA LEU A 201 -1.13 7.05 21.95
C LEU A 201 -1.82 8.17 22.77
N GLU A 202 -2.30 9.22 22.11
CA GLU A 202 -3.01 10.34 22.73
C GLU A 202 -4.45 9.99 23.15
N HIS A 203 -5.23 9.38 22.25
CA HIS A 203 -6.70 9.29 22.42
C HIS A 203 -7.18 7.93 22.92
N CYS A 204 -6.32 6.93 22.95
CA CYS A 204 -6.70 5.59 23.37
C CYS A 204 -6.51 5.41 24.88
N THR A 205 -7.38 4.57 25.45
CA THR A 205 -7.22 4.16 26.85
C THR A 205 -5.91 3.41 27.04
N GLU A 206 -5.39 3.42 28.26
CA GLU A 206 -4.16 2.71 28.62
C GLU A 206 -4.19 1.23 28.23
N GLN A 207 -5.33 0.56 28.40
CA GLN A 207 -5.50 -0.84 28.01
C GLN A 207 -5.41 -1.04 26.50
N GLN A 208 -5.99 -0.13 25.70
CA GLN A 208 -5.97 -0.21 24.24
C GLN A 208 -4.59 0.08 23.66
N LYS A 209 -3.86 1.05 24.20
CA LYS A 209 -2.53 1.41 23.70
C LYS A 209 -1.39 0.58 24.28
N ARG A 210 -1.58 -0.18 25.37
CA ARG A 210 -0.51 -1.02 25.97
C ARG A 210 0.15 -1.98 24.97
N PRO A 211 -0.57 -2.76 24.16
CA PRO A 211 0.07 -3.66 23.19
C PRO A 211 0.93 -2.92 22.17
N VAL A 212 0.49 -1.71 21.78
CA VAL A 212 1.22 -0.84 20.85
C VAL A 212 2.48 -0.29 21.52
N LEU A 213 2.36 0.19 22.76
CA LEU A 213 3.49 0.68 23.54
C LEU A 213 4.55 -0.39 23.73
N GLU A 214 4.18 -1.63 24.05
CA GLU A 214 5.16 -2.73 24.17
C GLU A 214 5.93 -2.96 22.86
N GLN A 215 5.23 -3.03 21.72
CA GLN A 215 5.88 -3.18 20.42
C GLN A 215 6.83 -2.03 20.06
N LEU A 216 6.47 -0.80 20.43
CA LEU A 216 7.32 0.38 20.23
C LEU A 216 8.54 0.34 21.17
N LEU A 217 8.34 -0.03 22.43
CA LEU A 217 9.39 -0.12 23.45
C LEU A 217 10.43 -1.20 23.12
N ASP A 218 10.00 -2.31 22.51
CA ASP A 218 10.90 -3.37 22.05
C ASP A 218 11.75 -2.94 20.84
N ASN A 219 11.35 -1.88 20.12
CA ASN A 219 11.99 -1.38 18.91
C ASN A 219 12.58 0.04 19.05
N VAL A 220 12.80 0.53 20.28
CA VAL A 220 13.31 1.88 20.55
C VAL A 220 14.60 2.20 19.77
N PRO A 221 15.63 1.32 19.73
CA PRO A 221 16.87 1.63 19.00
C PRO A 221 16.65 1.95 17.53
N THR A 222 15.74 1.23 16.86
CA THR A 222 15.38 1.47 15.47
C THR A 222 14.61 2.77 15.30
N LEU A 223 13.63 3.02 16.17
CA LEU A 223 12.78 4.21 16.11
C LEU A 223 13.57 5.50 16.35
N VAL A 224 14.45 5.53 17.34
CA VAL A 224 15.30 6.69 17.66
C VAL A 224 16.18 7.09 16.47
N MET A 225 16.68 6.11 15.72
CA MET A 225 17.59 6.32 14.60
C MET A 225 16.87 6.69 13.30
N ASP A 226 15.55 6.56 13.26
CA ASP A 226 14.72 6.85 12.09
C ASP A 226 14.18 8.29 12.08
N LYS A 227 14.00 8.83 10.86
CA LYS A 227 13.54 10.21 10.64
C LYS A 227 12.10 10.45 11.12
N TYR A 228 11.25 9.42 11.14
CA TYR A 228 9.86 9.52 11.56
C TYR A 228 9.62 8.83 12.90
N GLY A 229 10.28 7.68 13.13
CA GLY A 229 10.24 6.96 14.40
C GLY A 229 10.68 7.82 15.59
N SER A 230 11.62 8.75 15.38
CA SER A 230 12.08 9.66 16.44
C SER A 230 11.00 10.61 16.95
N PHE A 231 9.99 10.95 16.14
CA PHE A 231 8.84 11.72 16.62
C PHE A 231 7.93 10.88 17.52
N VAL A 232 7.76 9.59 17.21
CA VAL A 232 7.02 8.66 18.08
C VAL A 232 7.69 8.53 19.44
N ILE A 233 9.03 8.41 19.47
CA ILE A 233 9.80 8.35 20.72
C ILE A 233 9.68 9.65 21.51
N GLN A 234 9.79 10.82 20.87
CA GLN A 234 9.58 12.10 21.53
C GLN A 234 8.18 12.16 22.17
N HIS A 235 7.15 11.76 21.43
CA HIS A 235 5.78 11.72 21.94
C HIS A 235 5.64 10.79 23.17
N MET A 236 6.24 9.60 23.12
CA MET A 236 6.26 8.67 24.25
C MET A 236 7.00 9.25 25.46
N VAL A 237 8.07 10.00 25.26
CA VAL A 237 8.78 10.69 26.35
C VAL A 237 7.94 11.82 26.93
N GLU A 238 7.25 12.60 26.10
CA GLU A 238 6.45 13.76 26.54
C GLU A 238 5.21 13.37 27.32
N HIS A 239 4.49 12.34 26.87
CA HIS A 239 3.16 12.00 27.38
C HIS A 239 3.07 10.61 28.02
N GLY A 240 4.10 9.79 27.88
CA GLY A 240 4.14 8.43 28.44
C GLY A 240 4.35 8.40 29.95
N ARG A 241 4.16 7.22 30.53
CA ARG A 241 4.33 7.00 31.96
C ARG A 241 5.81 7.00 32.35
N PRO A 242 6.16 7.28 33.62
CA PRO A 242 7.54 7.25 34.09
C PRO A 242 8.25 5.92 33.81
N GLU A 243 7.56 4.79 33.88
CA GLU A 243 8.13 3.46 33.65
C GLU A 243 8.52 3.25 32.18
N ASP A 244 7.67 3.72 31.25
CA ASP A 244 7.94 3.65 29.81
C ASP A 244 9.08 4.60 29.43
N ARG A 245 9.14 5.80 30.02
CA ARG A 245 10.26 6.75 29.87
C ARG A 245 11.56 6.13 30.32
N GLU A 246 11.57 5.42 31.45
CA GLU A 246 12.76 4.78 31.97
C GLU A 246 13.31 3.74 31.00
N ARG A 247 12.43 2.92 30.39
CA ARG A 247 12.84 1.96 29.36
C ARG A 247 13.47 2.65 28.14
N ILE A 248 12.92 3.78 27.71
CA ILE A 248 13.49 4.58 26.61
C ILE A 248 14.88 5.10 27.02
N VAL A 249 15.01 5.73 28.18
CA VAL A 249 16.29 6.28 28.68
C VAL A 249 17.36 5.19 28.77
N ARG A 250 17.03 4.03 29.34
CA ARG A 250 17.95 2.87 29.40
C ARG A 250 18.36 2.41 28.01
N SER A 251 17.47 2.43 27.03
CA SER A 251 17.80 2.06 25.64
C SER A 251 18.66 3.11 24.92
N LEU A 252 18.62 4.38 25.34
CA LEU A 252 19.44 5.45 24.77
C LEU A 252 20.89 5.39 25.25
N GLN A 253 21.16 4.71 26.37
CA GLN A 253 22.52 4.48 26.86
C GLN A 253 23.31 3.57 25.90
N GLY A 254 24.63 3.76 25.83
CA GLY A 254 25.51 2.95 24.98
C GLY A 254 25.70 3.51 23.56
N ASP A 255 25.58 2.66 22.53
CA ASP A 255 25.96 3.01 21.15
C ASP A 255 25.14 4.16 20.55
N ILE A 256 23.91 4.39 21.02
CA ILE A 256 23.09 5.52 20.56
C ILE A 256 23.73 6.87 20.97
N MET A 257 24.42 6.93 22.11
CA MET A 257 25.15 8.13 22.54
C MET A 257 26.30 8.50 21.59
N LYS A 258 26.79 7.55 20.78
CA LYS A 258 27.78 7.86 19.73
C LYS A 258 27.19 8.70 18.59
N HIS A 259 25.87 8.81 18.53
CA HIS A 259 25.14 9.51 17.46
C HIS A 259 24.52 10.85 17.91
N ILE A 260 24.90 11.40 19.06
CA ILE A 260 24.36 12.65 19.61
C ILE A 260 24.41 13.82 18.61
N CYS A 261 25.36 13.84 17.67
CA CYS A 261 25.40 14.87 16.62
C CYS A 261 24.15 14.90 15.72
N ARG A 262 23.29 13.87 15.76
CA ARG A 262 22.01 13.86 15.03
C ARG A 262 20.97 14.67 15.81
N LYS A 263 20.42 15.71 15.16
CA LYS A 263 19.35 16.58 15.72
C LYS A 263 18.20 15.80 16.37
N ALA A 264 17.76 14.71 15.75
CA ALA A 264 16.68 13.88 16.29
C ALA A 264 17.00 13.29 17.68
N ILE A 265 18.25 12.87 17.90
CA ILE A 265 18.70 12.30 19.18
C ILE A 265 18.84 13.41 20.23
N CYS A 266 19.41 14.58 19.86
CA CYS A 266 19.42 15.74 20.75
C CYS A 266 18.02 16.11 21.24
N ASN A 267 17.04 16.16 20.33
CA ASN A 267 15.67 16.48 20.68
C ASN A 267 15.08 15.45 21.66
N ILE A 268 15.32 14.15 21.43
CA ILE A 268 14.87 13.09 22.34
C ILE A 268 15.52 13.24 23.73
N ILE A 269 16.83 13.49 23.79
CA ILE A 269 17.57 13.69 25.05
C ILE A 269 17.03 14.92 25.78
N GLU A 270 16.83 16.03 25.07
CA GLU A 270 16.25 17.26 25.63
C GLU A 270 14.86 16.97 26.24
N LYS A 271 14.01 16.22 25.54
CA LYS A 271 12.71 15.79 26.08
C LYS A 271 12.88 14.88 27.30
N CYS A 272 13.86 13.97 27.32
CA CYS A 272 14.14 13.17 28.51
C CYS A 272 14.57 14.03 29.71
N LEU A 273 15.36 15.08 29.47
CA LEU A 273 15.78 16.01 30.52
C LEU A 273 14.64 16.91 31.03
N ILE A 274 13.68 17.24 30.18
CA ILE A 274 12.50 18.03 30.57
C ILE A 274 11.50 17.16 31.34
N PHE A 275 11.12 16.00 30.79
CA PHE A 275 10.01 15.17 31.28
C PHE A 275 10.42 13.99 32.18
N GLY A 276 11.71 13.67 32.27
CA GLY A 276 12.21 12.59 33.12
C GLY A 276 12.15 12.90 34.61
N THR A 277 12.15 11.86 35.44
CA THR A 277 12.34 11.99 36.89
C THR A 277 13.79 12.38 37.23
N THR A 278 14.05 12.84 38.46
CA THR A 278 15.41 13.21 38.90
C THR A 278 16.41 12.07 38.71
N GLU A 279 16.01 10.83 38.99
CA GLU A 279 16.84 9.64 38.79
C GLU A 279 17.14 9.39 37.30
N GLN A 280 16.13 9.54 36.43
CA GLN A 280 16.28 9.40 34.98
C GLN A 280 17.18 10.46 34.36
N LYS A 281 17.18 11.68 34.90
CA LYS A 281 18.03 12.78 34.42
C LYS A 281 19.52 12.58 34.76
N ASN A 282 19.80 11.81 35.81
CA ASN A 282 21.14 11.56 36.31
C ASN A 282 21.77 10.26 35.73
N ALA A 283 20.98 9.48 35.00
CA ALA A 283 21.37 8.21 34.36
C ALA A 283 21.89 8.44 32.93
#